data_AF-A0A8K0JY49-F1
#
_entry.id   AF-A0A8K0JY49-F1
#
_cell.length_a   1.000
_cell.length_b   1.000
_cell.length_c   1.000
_cell.angle_alpha   90.00
_cell.angle_beta   90.00
_cell.angle_gamma   90.00
#
_symmetry.space_group_name_H-M   'P 1'
#
loop_
_entity.id
_entity.type
_entity.pdbx_description
1 polymer ?
#
loop_
_entity_poly.entity_id
_entity_poly.type
_entity_poly.pdbx_seq_one_letter_code
_entity_poly.pdbx_strand_id
1 'polypeptide(L)'
;MKVDIKDDIDIKWSESERSCGYFVNVIWPLLERGHEVDLYNWLKDQCLLRRTGKCPEKFCGTDMTWTKARVRDKFNWQCTISGCVGRLPIRHGSFFSNIHCEIKKALEVVLGWCERRSIEECSLHLDLLPKVVSRIYKQCIEVAADYVSMHPEEWSLGALGGVVVVDVFPSIYMSPKFLAKTSPTEPRPKRILCIADLKCLPPRIWMSLLDEKPEDRKKEKREKKENGEDGMASPPPKRKRSGTKSLADREEKGVGAVLAHLAQVVLPGTKVVGSSRWVPLQPLQRLTGLSGTSVESLVALDKPDSKSALNNLREIWKTAAEICEEAQGLPRKDARCYILEYMWRQIHGSSISSAMENILRHIAMKYSSDKIFESNALFN
;
A
#
# COMPACT_ATOMS: atom_id res chain seq x y z
N MET A 1 4.41 20.78 -50.34
CA MET A 1 4.73 19.36 -50.05
C MET A 1 4.52 19.16 -48.55
N LYS A 2 3.35 18.66 -48.15
CA LYS A 2 3.08 18.34 -46.74
C LYS A 2 3.77 17.00 -46.47
N VAL A 3 4.82 17.01 -45.66
CA VAL A 3 5.43 15.77 -45.17
C VAL A 3 4.43 15.20 -44.17
N ASP A 4 3.70 14.18 -44.59
CA ASP A 4 2.92 13.32 -43.71
C ASP A 4 3.94 12.54 -42.87
N ILE A 5 4.33 13.11 -41.74
CA ILE A 5 5.06 12.40 -40.70
C ILE A 5 4.03 11.50 -40.00
N LYS A 6 3.65 10.42 -40.67
CA LYS A 6 3.28 9.18 -40.00
C LYS A 6 4.57 8.49 -39.61
N ASP A 7 5.30 9.10 -38.69
CA ASP A 7 6.25 8.35 -37.90
C ASP A 7 5.37 7.46 -37.01
N ASP A 8 5.28 6.19 -37.42
CA ASP A 8 5.26 5.08 -36.50
C ASP A 8 6.42 5.31 -35.53
N ILE A 9 6.17 6.11 -34.51
CA ILE A 9 6.89 6.04 -33.26
C ILE A 9 6.42 4.72 -32.65
N ASP A 10 6.98 3.65 -33.21
CA ASP A 10 7.13 2.34 -32.65
C ASP A 10 8.08 2.54 -31.46
N ILE A 11 7.61 3.24 -30.41
CA ILE A 11 8.13 3.08 -29.05
C ILE A 11 7.72 1.65 -28.69
N LYS A 12 8.46 0.71 -29.29
CA LYS A 12 8.54 -0.66 -28.84
C LYS A 12 9.00 -0.55 -27.41
N TRP A 13 8.09 -0.90 -26.50
CA TRP A 13 8.46 -1.46 -25.22
C TRP A 13 9.73 -2.31 -25.46
N SER A 14 10.87 -1.89 -24.89
CA SER A 14 12.15 -2.54 -25.10
C SER A 14 12.03 -4.03 -24.78
N GLU A 15 12.80 -4.92 -25.41
CA GLU A 15 12.70 -6.37 -25.15
C GLU A 15 12.83 -6.76 -23.65
N SER A 16 13.38 -5.87 -22.82
CA SER A 16 13.39 -6.00 -21.35
C SER A 16 11.99 -5.99 -20.70
N GLU A 17 10.98 -5.50 -21.42
CA GLU A 17 9.60 -5.27 -20.97
C GLU A 17 8.69 -6.49 -21.20
N ARG A 18 9.27 -7.59 -21.71
CA ARG A 18 8.66 -8.94 -21.65
C ARG A 18 8.76 -9.59 -20.25
N SER A 19 9.25 -8.88 -19.25
CA SER A 19 9.46 -9.43 -17.90
C SER A 19 8.15 -9.69 -17.14
N CYS A 20 7.06 -9.01 -17.50
CA CYS A 20 5.74 -9.24 -16.92
C CYS A 20 4.95 -10.30 -17.71
N GLY A 21 5.18 -11.58 -17.41
CA GLY A 21 4.51 -12.69 -18.09
C GLY A 21 2.97 -12.59 -18.07
N TYR A 22 2.37 -12.17 -16.94
CA TYR A 22 0.93 -11.97 -16.86
C TYR A 22 0.43 -10.87 -17.81
N PHE A 23 1.09 -9.72 -17.84
CA PHE A 23 0.68 -8.62 -18.72
C PHE A 23 0.84 -9.01 -20.19
N VAL A 24 2.00 -9.58 -20.58
CA VAL A 24 2.28 -9.98 -21.96
C VAL A 24 1.33 -11.06 -22.47
N ASN A 25 1.02 -12.06 -21.64
CA ASN A 25 0.22 -13.21 -22.10
C ASN A 25 -1.29 -12.99 -21.97
N VAL A 26 -1.73 -12.14 -21.04
CA VAL A 26 -3.16 -11.96 -20.74
C VAL A 26 -3.67 -10.60 -21.19
N ILE A 27 -2.97 -9.52 -20.87
CA ILE A 27 -3.49 -8.16 -21.04
C ILE A 27 -3.11 -7.60 -22.42
N TRP A 28 -1.85 -7.75 -22.83
CA TRP A 28 -1.33 -7.17 -24.06
C TRP A 28 -2.14 -7.54 -25.31
N PRO A 29 -2.55 -8.82 -25.54
CA PRO A 29 -3.38 -9.16 -26.70
C PRO A 29 -4.72 -8.41 -26.72
N LEU A 30 -5.25 -8.04 -25.55
CA LEU A 30 -6.50 -7.29 -25.42
C LEU A 30 -6.30 -5.78 -25.69
N LEU A 31 -5.06 -5.28 -25.64
CA LEU A 31 -4.75 -3.88 -25.92
C LEU A 31 -4.64 -3.59 -27.42
N GLU A 32 -4.58 -4.61 -28.27
CA GLU A 32 -4.49 -4.46 -29.72
C GLU A 32 -5.71 -3.73 -30.33
N ARG A 33 -5.51 -3.17 -31.53
CA ARG A 33 -6.55 -2.41 -32.23
C ARG A 33 -7.65 -3.37 -32.71
N GLY A 34 -8.91 -3.07 -32.40
CA GLY A 34 -10.05 -3.92 -32.76
C GLY A 34 -10.50 -4.88 -31.64
N HIS A 35 -9.69 -5.08 -30.61
CA HIS A 35 -9.98 -5.95 -29.46
C HIS A 35 -10.64 -5.21 -28.28
N GLU A 36 -11.24 -4.03 -28.52
CA GLU A 36 -11.83 -3.26 -27.42
C GLU A 36 -12.98 -3.99 -26.72
N VAL A 37 -13.80 -4.74 -27.47
CA VAL A 37 -14.89 -5.52 -26.90
C VAL A 37 -14.35 -6.61 -25.96
N ASP A 38 -13.30 -7.32 -26.39
CA ASP A 38 -12.67 -8.39 -25.63
C ASP A 38 -12.03 -7.84 -24.35
N LEU A 39 -11.29 -6.73 -24.45
CA LEU A 39 -10.72 -6.04 -23.29
C LEU A 39 -11.77 -5.71 -22.25
N TYR A 40 -12.89 -5.12 -22.68
CA TYR A 40 -13.92 -4.70 -21.73
C TYR A 40 -14.73 -5.87 -21.16
N ASN A 41 -14.91 -6.95 -21.92
CA ASN A 41 -15.49 -8.19 -21.39
C ASN A 41 -14.56 -8.80 -20.35
N TRP A 42 -13.26 -8.90 -20.63
CA TRP A 42 -12.27 -9.35 -19.68
C TRP A 42 -12.26 -8.48 -18.40
N LEU A 43 -12.31 -7.15 -18.53
CA LEU A 43 -12.39 -6.25 -17.36
C LEU A 43 -13.65 -6.48 -16.51
N LYS A 44 -14.79 -6.83 -17.13
CA LYS A 44 -16.00 -7.23 -16.42
C LYS A 44 -15.83 -8.58 -15.74
N ASP A 45 -15.21 -9.53 -16.40
CA ASP A 45 -14.98 -10.87 -15.87
C ASP A 45 -14.00 -10.84 -14.68
N GLN A 46 -12.99 -9.97 -14.73
CA GLN A 46 -12.07 -9.70 -13.62
C GLN A 46 -12.65 -8.77 -12.55
N CYS A 47 -13.92 -8.34 -12.65
CA CYS A 47 -14.56 -7.39 -11.73
C CYS A 47 -13.83 -6.05 -11.57
N LEU A 48 -13.03 -5.67 -12.58
CA LEU A 48 -12.37 -4.37 -12.68
C LEU A 48 -13.32 -3.29 -13.23
N LEU A 49 -14.37 -3.72 -13.94
CA LEU A 49 -15.54 -2.93 -14.29
C LEU A 49 -16.79 -3.66 -13.82
N ARG A 50 -17.85 -2.90 -13.55
CA ARG A 50 -19.13 -3.49 -13.13
C ARG A 50 -19.70 -4.38 -14.23
N ARG A 51 -20.21 -5.55 -13.85
CA ARG A 51 -20.93 -6.46 -14.76
C ARG A 51 -22.36 -6.01 -15.01
N THR A 52 -22.96 -5.36 -14.03
CA THR A 52 -24.32 -4.84 -14.07
C THR A 52 -24.35 -3.38 -13.59
N GLY A 53 -25.32 -2.62 -14.06
CA GLY A 53 -25.52 -1.23 -13.66
C GLY A 53 -27.00 -0.96 -13.52
N LYS A 54 -27.38 -0.19 -12.48
CA LYS A 54 -28.76 0.29 -12.32
C LYS A 54 -28.84 1.73 -12.82
N CYS A 55 -29.94 2.05 -13.50
CA CYS A 55 -30.20 3.39 -14.00
C CYS A 55 -30.18 4.41 -12.84
N PRO A 56 -29.43 5.54 -12.95
CA PRO A 56 -29.34 6.53 -11.88
C PRO A 56 -30.61 7.36 -11.70
N GLU A 57 -31.55 7.30 -12.65
CA GLU A 57 -32.82 8.02 -12.57
C GLU A 57 -33.67 7.52 -11.40
N LYS A 58 -34.11 8.46 -10.55
CA LYS A 58 -34.69 8.24 -9.20
C LYS A 58 -35.85 7.23 -9.14
N PHE A 59 -36.56 7.03 -10.26
CA PHE A 59 -37.72 6.15 -10.35
C PHE A 59 -37.56 5.03 -11.39
N CYS A 60 -36.40 4.93 -12.05
CA CYS A 60 -36.18 3.91 -13.06
C CYS A 60 -35.62 2.63 -12.42
N GLY A 61 -34.44 2.71 -11.79
CA GLY A 61 -33.79 1.58 -11.11
C GLY A 61 -33.53 0.34 -11.99
N THR A 62 -33.77 0.42 -13.30
CA THR A 62 -33.73 -0.73 -14.21
C THR A 62 -32.31 -1.03 -14.63
N ASP A 63 -32.05 -2.29 -15.01
CA ASP A 63 -30.76 -2.71 -15.52
C ASP A 63 -30.40 -1.95 -16.80
N MET A 64 -29.14 -1.52 -16.82
CA MET A 64 -28.53 -0.84 -17.95
C MET A 64 -27.75 -1.84 -18.81
N THR A 65 -27.59 -1.55 -20.09
CA THR A 65 -26.74 -2.31 -21.01
C THR A 65 -25.61 -1.45 -21.54
N TRP A 66 -24.53 -2.09 -22.00
CA TRP A 66 -23.43 -1.40 -22.64
C TRP A 66 -23.80 -1.05 -24.07
N THR A 67 -23.71 0.22 -24.43
CA THR A 67 -23.91 0.68 -25.80
C THR A 67 -22.69 1.44 -26.28
N LYS A 68 -22.37 1.28 -27.58
CA LYS A 68 -21.29 2.02 -28.21
C LYS A 68 -21.62 3.51 -28.17
N ALA A 69 -20.64 4.33 -27.81
CA ALA A 69 -20.78 5.77 -27.67
C ALA A 69 -19.53 6.49 -28.16
N ARG A 70 -19.68 7.73 -28.61
CA ARG A 70 -18.57 8.61 -29.01
C ARG A 70 -17.91 9.25 -27.77
N VAL A 71 -17.45 8.40 -26.87
CA VAL A 71 -16.75 8.78 -25.63
C VAL A 71 -15.37 8.14 -25.63
N ARG A 72 -14.52 8.55 -24.69
CA ARG A 72 -13.13 8.10 -24.56
C ARG A 72 -12.96 6.58 -24.67
N ASP A 73 -13.80 5.82 -23.95
CA ASP A 73 -13.70 4.36 -23.91
C ASP A 73 -14.64 3.65 -24.88
N LYS A 74 -15.25 4.39 -25.81
CA LYS A 74 -16.15 3.87 -26.86
C LYS A 74 -17.45 3.22 -26.36
N PHE A 75 -17.69 3.11 -25.05
CA PHE A 75 -18.90 2.54 -24.47
C PHE A 75 -19.44 3.37 -23.30
N ASN A 76 -20.75 3.31 -23.10
CA ASN A 76 -21.46 3.80 -21.92
C ASN A 76 -22.49 2.76 -21.45
N TRP A 77 -22.89 2.86 -20.19
CA TRP A 77 -24.15 2.28 -19.73
C TRP A 77 -25.32 3.12 -20.25
N GLN A 78 -26.33 2.45 -20.78
CA GLN A 78 -27.59 3.06 -21.22
C GLN A 78 -28.77 2.29 -20.64
N CYS A 79 -29.77 3.03 -20.15
CA CYS A 79 -31.01 2.43 -19.67
C CYS A 79 -31.74 1.71 -20.81
N THR A 80 -32.29 0.52 -20.50
CA THR A 80 -33.04 -0.32 -21.45
C THR A 80 -34.51 0.12 -21.62
N ILE A 81 -35.05 0.86 -20.65
CA ILE A 81 -36.42 1.41 -20.72
C ILE A 81 -36.53 2.47 -21.82
N SER A 82 -37.50 2.28 -22.72
CA SER A 82 -37.87 3.27 -23.73
C SER A 82 -38.29 4.59 -23.08
N GLY A 83 -37.74 5.71 -23.55
CA GLY A 83 -38.00 7.04 -23.01
C GLY A 83 -37.13 7.43 -21.80
N CYS A 84 -36.40 6.50 -21.20
CA CYS A 84 -35.43 6.84 -20.15
C CYS A 84 -34.11 7.34 -20.77
N VAL A 85 -33.65 8.51 -20.32
CA VAL A 85 -32.38 9.13 -20.79
C VAL A 85 -31.17 8.80 -19.92
N GLY A 86 -31.35 7.95 -18.90
CA GLY A 86 -30.30 7.59 -17.96
C GLY A 86 -29.09 6.96 -18.64
N ARG A 87 -27.92 7.56 -18.42
CA ARG A 87 -26.63 7.13 -18.96
C ARG A 87 -25.55 7.26 -17.89
N LEU A 88 -24.61 6.32 -17.88
CA LEU A 88 -23.42 6.39 -17.01
C LEU A 88 -22.17 5.98 -17.80
N PRO A 89 -20.99 6.52 -17.49
CA PRO A 89 -19.75 6.02 -18.06
C PRO A 89 -19.52 4.58 -17.58
N ILE A 90 -18.93 3.72 -18.42
CA ILE A 90 -18.61 2.33 -18.02
C ILE A 90 -17.69 2.25 -16.79
N ARG A 91 -16.94 3.32 -16.55
CA ARG A 91 -16.02 3.50 -15.41
C ARG A 91 -16.74 3.78 -14.08
N HIS A 92 -18.04 4.05 -14.10
CA HIS A 92 -18.75 4.50 -12.91
C HIS A 92 -18.64 3.49 -11.76
N GLY A 93 -18.14 3.96 -10.62
CA GLY A 93 -18.01 3.15 -9.40
C GLY A 93 -16.90 2.08 -9.49
N SER A 94 -15.93 2.24 -10.39
CA SER A 94 -14.73 1.40 -10.46
C SER A 94 -13.45 2.19 -10.15
N PHE A 95 -12.31 1.50 -10.10
CA PHE A 95 -10.98 2.11 -10.06
C PHE A 95 -10.79 3.22 -11.11
N PHE A 96 -11.39 3.03 -12.30
CA PHE A 96 -11.22 3.92 -13.44
C PHE A 96 -12.07 5.20 -13.40
N SER A 97 -13.01 5.35 -12.45
CA SER A 97 -14.01 6.43 -12.40
C SER A 97 -13.45 7.84 -12.59
N ASN A 98 -12.29 8.11 -12.01
CA ASN A 98 -11.68 9.44 -11.91
C ASN A 98 -10.34 9.54 -12.65
N ILE A 99 -10.10 8.64 -13.61
CA ILE A 99 -8.87 8.60 -14.41
C ILE A 99 -9.12 9.31 -15.75
N HIS A 100 -8.29 10.31 -16.07
CA HIS A 100 -8.44 11.16 -17.25
C HIS A 100 -7.67 10.70 -18.50
N CYS A 101 -7.38 9.40 -18.63
CA CYS A 101 -6.85 8.76 -19.85
C CYS A 101 -7.71 7.55 -20.26
N GLU A 102 -7.44 6.93 -21.41
CA GLU A 102 -8.10 5.70 -21.87
C GLU A 102 -7.81 4.53 -20.92
N ILE A 103 -8.72 3.54 -20.81
CA ILE A 103 -8.50 2.39 -19.91
C ILE A 103 -7.24 1.60 -20.31
N LYS A 104 -6.95 1.48 -21.62
CA LYS A 104 -5.72 0.83 -22.13
C LYS A 104 -4.47 1.46 -21.52
N LYS A 105 -4.31 2.78 -21.68
CA LYS A 105 -3.21 3.55 -21.08
C LYS A 105 -3.20 3.46 -19.56
N ALA A 106 -4.37 3.41 -18.91
CA ALA A 106 -4.43 3.27 -17.45
C ALA A 106 -3.86 1.92 -16.97
N LEU A 107 -4.11 0.82 -17.69
CA LEU A 107 -3.53 -0.49 -17.39
C LEU A 107 -2.00 -0.49 -17.59
N GLU A 108 -1.50 0.19 -18.62
CA GLU A 108 -0.06 0.37 -18.85
C GLU A 108 0.60 1.20 -17.72
N VAL A 109 -0.09 2.21 -17.18
CA VAL A 109 0.39 2.93 -16.00
C VAL A 109 0.41 2.03 -14.75
N VAL A 110 -0.57 1.15 -14.57
CA VAL A 110 -0.54 0.16 -13.47
C VAL A 110 0.66 -0.79 -13.62
N LEU A 111 1.00 -1.20 -14.84
CA LEU A 111 2.22 -1.95 -15.11
C LEU A 111 3.47 -1.13 -14.73
N GLY A 112 3.56 0.14 -15.13
CA GLY A 112 4.66 1.02 -14.75
C GLY A 112 4.84 1.13 -13.22
N TRP A 113 3.74 1.15 -12.47
CA TRP A 113 3.78 1.09 -11.00
C TRP A 113 4.31 -0.25 -10.48
N CYS A 114 3.94 -1.36 -11.12
CA CYS A 114 4.45 -2.70 -10.76
C CYS A 114 5.96 -2.80 -11.00
N GLU A 115 6.45 -2.19 -12.08
CA GLU A 115 7.86 -2.11 -12.47
C GLU A 115 8.68 -1.09 -11.66
N ARG A 116 8.02 -0.29 -10.80
CA ARG A 116 8.63 0.82 -10.06
C ARG A 116 9.23 1.90 -10.98
N ARG A 117 8.68 2.11 -12.18
CA ARG A 117 9.06 3.25 -13.03
C ARG A 117 8.68 4.56 -12.36
N SER A 118 9.49 5.59 -12.55
CA SER A 118 9.15 6.93 -12.09
C SER A 118 7.91 7.49 -12.80
N ILE A 119 7.30 8.50 -12.21
CA ILE A 119 6.13 9.18 -12.80
C ILE A 119 6.54 9.83 -14.13
N GLU A 120 7.74 10.38 -14.20
CA GLU A 120 8.31 11.07 -15.35
C GLU A 120 8.56 10.11 -16.52
N GLU A 121 9.19 8.95 -16.26
CA GLU A 121 9.41 7.91 -17.27
C GLU A 121 8.08 7.40 -17.84
N CYS A 122 7.13 7.08 -16.97
CA CYS A 122 5.82 6.58 -17.39
C CYS A 122 4.99 7.64 -18.14
N SER A 123 5.07 8.90 -17.70
CA SER A 123 4.43 10.06 -18.34
C SER A 123 4.96 10.31 -19.74
N LEU A 124 6.29 10.32 -19.90
CA LEU A 124 6.96 10.50 -21.18
C LEU A 124 6.64 9.35 -22.14
N HIS A 125 6.72 8.11 -21.65
CA HIS A 125 6.53 6.92 -22.46
C HIS A 125 5.09 6.78 -23.00
N LEU A 126 4.09 7.07 -22.17
CA LEU A 126 2.68 6.90 -22.54
C LEU A 126 2.03 8.16 -23.12
N ASP A 127 2.79 9.24 -23.28
CA ASP A 127 2.30 10.57 -23.64
C ASP A 127 1.08 10.95 -22.76
N LEU A 128 1.31 10.96 -21.45
CA LEU A 128 0.32 11.29 -20.44
C LEU A 128 0.82 12.44 -19.58
N LEU A 129 -0.09 13.28 -19.09
CA LEU A 129 0.27 14.28 -18.09
C LEU A 129 0.76 13.59 -16.79
N PRO A 130 1.86 14.06 -16.16
CA PRO A 130 2.38 13.47 -14.91
C PRO A 130 1.33 13.36 -13.80
N LYS A 131 0.38 14.30 -13.74
CA LYS A 131 -0.73 14.29 -12.78
C LYS A 131 -1.67 13.09 -12.94
N VAL A 132 -1.86 12.60 -14.18
CA VAL A 132 -2.68 11.40 -14.45
C VAL A 132 -1.94 10.15 -13.97
N VAL A 133 -0.65 10.03 -14.28
CA VAL A 133 0.20 8.91 -13.82
C VAL A 133 0.26 8.87 -12.29
N SER A 134 0.59 10.00 -11.66
CA SER A 134 0.61 10.17 -10.20
C SER A 134 -0.72 9.77 -9.55
N ARG A 135 -1.85 10.12 -10.16
CA ARG A 135 -3.19 9.74 -9.66
C ARG A 135 -3.39 8.22 -9.65
N ILE A 136 -2.97 7.52 -10.71
CA ILE A 136 -3.08 6.07 -10.82
C ILE A 136 -2.17 5.39 -9.81
N TYR A 137 -0.89 5.82 -9.72
CA TYR A 137 0.06 5.30 -8.74
C TYR A 137 -0.48 5.44 -7.32
N LYS A 138 -0.99 6.62 -6.97
CA LYS A 138 -1.61 6.86 -5.66
C LYS A 138 -2.78 5.91 -5.39
N GLN A 139 -3.63 5.64 -6.38
CA GLN A 139 -4.73 4.68 -6.21
C GLN A 139 -4.22 3.25 -6.02
N CYS A 140 -3.16 2.82 -6.72
CA CYS A 140 -2.53 1.51 -6.49
C CYS A 140 -1.96 1.40 -5.07
N ILE A 141 -1.26 2.45 -4.61
CA ILE A 141 -0.73 2.53 -3.24
C ILE A 141 -1.87 2.44 -2.22
N GLU A 142 -2.97 3.18 -2.43
CA GLU A 142 -4.15 3.12 -1.55
C GLU A 142 -4.83 1.75 -1.57
N VAL A 143 -4.86 1.04 -2.70
CA VAL A 143 -5.39 -0.33 -2.78
C VAL A 143 -4.49 -1.30 -2.00
N ALA A 144 -3.18 -1.25 -2.23
CA ALA A 144 -2.21 -2.09 -1.54
C ALA A 144 -2.24 -1.87 -0.02
N ALA A 145 -2.27 -0.60 0.40
CA ALA A 145 -2.31 -0.23 1.82
C ALA A 145 -3.61 -0.65 2.52
N ASP A 146 -4.76 -0.50 1.84
CA ASP A 146 -6.04 -0.96 2.37
C ASP A 146 -6.05 -2.49 2.47
N TYR A 147 -5.52 -3.21 1.48
CA TYR A 147 -5.43 -4.67 1.52
C TYR A 147 -4.62 -5.15 2.73
N VAL A 148 -3.41 -4.62 2.94
CA VAL A 148 -2.58 -4.97 4.11
C VAL A 148 -3.30 -4.66 5.44
N SER A 149 -4.05 -3.57 5.49
CA SER A 149 -4.79 -3.18 6.69
C SER A 149 -6.01 -4.08 6.97
N MET A 150 -6.61 -4.66 5.92
CA MET A 150 -7.78 -5.53 6.03
C MET A 150 -7.43 -7.01 6.26
N HIS A 151 -6.19 -7.42 5.98
CA HIS A 151 -5.73 -8.81 6.09
C HIS A 151 -4.56 -8.95 7.09
N PRO A 152 -4.72 -8.56 8.37
CA PRO A 152 -3.65 -8.62 9.36
C PRO A 152 -3.13 -10.04 9.62
N GLU A 153 -3.93 -11.08 9.37
CA GLU A 153 -3.56 -12.49 9.51
C GLU A 153 -2.42 -12.90 8.58
N GLU A 154 -2.38 -12.36 7.35
CA GLU A 154 -1.28 -12.60 6.42
C GLU A 154 0.04 -12.06 6.97
N TRP A 155 -0.01 -11.09 7.87
CA TRP A 155 1.11 -10.35 8.47
C TRP A 155 1.58 -10.91 9.80
N SER A 156 1.14 -12.11 10.16
CA SER A 156 1.67 -12.85 11.31
C SER A 156 3.12 -13.27 11.05
N LEU A 157 4.00 -12.97 11.99
CA LEU A 157 5.44 -13.24 11.94
C LEU A 157 5.85 -14.24 13.03
N GLY A 158 6.94 -14.95 12.77
CA GLY A 158 7.45 -15.98 13.65
C GLY A 158 6.57 -17.23 13.65
N ALA A 159 6.84 -18.12 14.58
CA ALA A 159 6.12 -19.37 14.85
C ALA A 159 6.84 -20.05 16.02
N LEU A 160 6.37 -21.24 16.43
CA LEU A 160 7.10 -22.10 17.34
C LEU A 160 8.53 -22.36 16.83
N GLY A 161 9.53 -21.92 17.61
CA GLY A 161 10.95 -22.03 17.25
C GLY A 161 11.45 -20.97 16.26
N GLY A 162 10.56 -20.09 15.77
CA GLY A 162 10.91 -18.97 14.91
C GLY A 162 11.63 -17.85 15.68
N VAL A 163 12.35 -17.01 14.93
CA VAL A 163 13.06 -15.85 15.48
C VAL A 163 12.64 -14.60 14.73
N VAL A 164 12.25 -13.56 15.48
CA VAL A 164 12.02 -12.22 14.93
C VAL A 164 12.98 -11.22 15.55
N VAL A 165 13.44 -10.26 14.75
CA VAL A 165 14.27 -9.14 15.20
C VAL A 165 13.41 -7.88 15.24
N VAL A 166 13.49 -7.12 16.33
CA VAL A 166 12.65 -5.96 16.59
C VAL A 166 13.52 -4.75 16.87
N ASP A 167 13.25 -3.65 16.18
CA ASP A 167 13.88 -2.37 16.47
C ASP A 167 12.96 -1.19 16.06
N VAL A 168 13.29 0.01 16.52
CA VAL A 168 12.52 1.23 16.24
C VAL A 168 13.39 2.25 15.55
N PHE A 169 13.09 2.54 14.29
CA PHE A 169 13.74 3.60 13.53
C PHE A 169 13.33 5.00 14.06
N PRO A 170 14.26 5.97 14.12
CA PRO A 170 15.69 5.81 13.93
C PRO A 170 16.33 5.13 15.15
N SER A 171 17.23 4.18 14.90
CA SER A 171 18.05 3.52 15.92
C SER A 171 19.52 3.51 15.54
N ILE A 172 20.38 3.20 16.51
CA ILE A 172 21.82 3.00 16.27
C ILE A 172 22.12 1.82 15.34
N TYR A 173 21.19 0.86 15.22
CA TYR A 173 21.40 -0.34 14.39
C TYR A 173 20.88 -0.14 12.97
N MET A 174 19.87 0.72 12.77
CA MET A 174 19.27 0.99 11.46
C MET A 174 19.89 2.20 10.76
N SER A 175 20.06 3.34 11.45
CA SER A 175 20.63 4.54 10.85
C SER A 175 21.48 5.33 11.86
N PRO A 176 22.75 4.92 12.05
CA PRO A 176 23.71 5.65 12.87
C PRO A 176 23.86 7.11 12.43
N LYS A 177 23.72 7.37 11.12
CA LYS A 177 23.86 8.70 10.51
C LYS A 177 22.74 9.65 10.91
N PHE A 178 21.53 9.14 11.15
CA PHE A 178 20.37 9.96 11.51
C PHE A 178 20.49 10.55 12.92
N LEU A 179 21.09 9.79 13.85
CA LEU A 179 21.28 10.23 15.24
C LEU A 179 22.35 11.32 15.40
N ALA A 180 23.26 11.46 14.43
CA ALA A 180 24.32 12.46 14.47
C ALA A 180 23.88 13.85 13.96
N LYS A 181 22.70 13.97 13.31
CA LYS A 181 22.33 15.16 12.52
C LYS A 181 21.18 15.99 13.07
N THR A 182 20.50 15.58 14.13
CA THR A 182 19.28 16.30 14.56
C THR A 182 19.61 17.66 15.17
N SER A 183 19.50 18.71 14.36
CA SER A 183 19.44 20.09 14.85
C SER A 183 18.18 20.27 15.72
N PRO A 184 18.22 21.09 16.79
CA PRO A 184 17.04 21.41 17.60
C PRO A 184 15.86 22.00 16.80
N THR A 185 16.13 22.53 15.60
CA THR A 185 15.15 23.18 14.72
C THR A 185 14.42 22.23 13.77
N GLU A 186 14.89 20.99 13.63
CA GLU A 186 14.29 20.04 12.69
C GLU A 186 13.02 19.38 13.27
N PRO A 187 12.03 19.09 12.40
CA PRO A 187 10.87 18.32 12.82
C PRO A 187 11.32 16.96 13.36
N ARG A 188 10.74 16.55 14.50
CA ARG A 188 11.11 15.28 15.12
C ARG A 188 10.93 14.12 14.14
N PRO A 189 11.90 13.20 14.06
CA PRO A 189 11.77 12.04 13.19
C PRO A 189 10.56 11.20 13.60
N LYS A 190 9.87 10.67 12.59
CA LYS A 190 8.79 9.70 12.79
C LYS A 190 9.40 8.42 13.33
N ARG A 191 8.82 7.91 14.42
CA ARG A 191 9.22 6.61 14.97
C ARG A 191 8.52 5.48 14.23
N ILE A 192 9.29 4.57 13.65
CA ILE A 192 8.78 3.43 12.87
C ILE A 192 9.27 2.15 13.56
N LEU A 193 8.33 1.36 14.08
CA LEU A 193 8.63 0.00 14.57
C LEU A 193 8.82 -0.91 13.37
N CYS A 194 9.91 -1.68 13.37
CA CYS A 194 10.17 -2.71 12.38
C CYS A 194 10.35 -4.06 13.08
N ILE A 195 9.74 -5.11 12.52
CA ILE A 195 9.82 -6.49 13.00
C ILE A 195 10.20 -7.35 11.80
N ALA A 196 11.40 -7.90 11.80
CA ALA A 196 11.92 -8.76 10.73
C ALA A 196 11.80 -10.23 11.14
N ASP A 197 11.13 -11.04 10.33
CA ASP A 197 11.05 -12.49 10.47
C ASP A 197 12.22 -13.15 9.74
N LEU A 198 12.99 -13.94 10.49
CA LEU A 198 14.19 -14.61 9.99
C LEU A 198 13.92 -16.00 9.41
N LYS A 199 12.64 -16.41 9.32
CA LYS A 199 12.26 -17.70 8.71
C LYS A 199 12.54 -17.77 7.21
N CYS A 200 12.56 -16.63 6.52
CA CYS A 200 12.82 -16.54 5.08
C CYS A 200 14.00 -15.62 4.77
N LEU A 201 14.64 -15.86 3.63
CA LEU A 201 15.67 -15.00 3.05
C LEU A 201 15.21 -14.58 1.64
N PRO A 202 15.08 -13.27 1.35
CA PRO A 202 15.27 -12.14 2.26
C PRO A 202 14.26 -12.12 3.44
N PRO A 203 14.61 -11.51 4.59
CA PRO A 203 13.71 -11.40 5.72
C PRO A 203 12.44 -10.64 5.36
N ARG A 204 11.31 -11.12 5.86
CA ARG A 204 10.03 -10.42 5.76
C ARG A 204 9.91 -9.41 6.89
N ILE A 205 9.60 -8.17 6.58
CA ILE A 205 9.61 -7.05 7.52
C ILE A 205 8.21 -6.45 7.65
N TRP A 206 7.66 -6.54 8.85
CA TRP A 206 6.47 -5.79 9.25
C TRP A 206 6.86 -4.44 9.84
N MET A 207 6.10 -3.40 9.52
CA MET A 207 6.44 -2.03 9.89
C MET A 207 5.20 -1.22 10.34
N SER A 208 5.37 -0.32 11.31
CA SER A 208 4.27 0.56 11.77
C SER A 208 4.77 1.87 12.39
N LEU A 209 4.03 2.95 12.19
CA LEU A 209 4.29 4.25 12.81
C LEU A 209 3.80 4.27 14.28
N LEU A 210 4.69 4.50 15.24
CA LEU A 210 4.35 4.44 16.67
C LEU A 210 3.61 5.68 17.20
N ASP A 211 3.81 6.86 16.61
CA ASP A 211 3.31 8.13 17.19
C ASP A 211 1.87 8.50 16.78
N GLU A 212 0.94 7.54 16.61
CA GLU A 212 -0.45 7.89 16.31
C GLU A 212 -1.10 8.53 17.53
N LYS A 213 -1.12 9.87 17.59
CA LYS A 213 -1.94 10.55 18.57
C LYS A 213 -3.40 10.14 18.31
N PRO A 214 -4.17 9.77 19.35
CA PRO A 214 -5.60 9.45 19.19
C PRO A 214 -6.42 10.58 18.55
N GLU A 215 -5.93 11.82 18.60
CA GLU A 215 -6.58 12.98 18.00
C GLU A 215 -6.58 12.94 16.46
N ASP A 216 -5.56 12.35 15.83
CA ASP A 216 -5.52 12.22 14.37
C ASP A 216 -6.56 11.20 13.89
N ARG A 217 -6.75 10.10 14.65
CA ARG A 217 -7.85 9.13 14.41
C ARG A 217 -9.24 9.76 14.57
N LYS A 218 -9.39 10.77 15.44
CA LYS A 218 -10.66 11.50 15.63
C LYS A 218 -10.94 12.48 14.50
N LYS A 219 -9.91 13.16 13.96
CA LYS A 219 -10.06 14.01 12.77
C LYS A 219 -10.43 13.19 11.53
N GLU A 220 -9.80 12.06 11.32
CA GLU A 220 -10.11 11.18 10.17
C GLU A 220 -11.56 10.63 10.23
N LYS A 221 -12.06 10.31 11.43
CA LYS A 221 -13.48 9.95 11.63
C LYS A 221 -14.43 11.14 11.45
N ARG A 222 -14.00 12.38 11.73
CA ARG A 222 -14.79 13.60 11.53
C ARG A 222 -14.83 14.03 10.06
N GLU A 223 -13.72 13.95 9.33
CA GLU A 223 -13.69 14.24 7.88
C GLU A 223 -14.49 13.20 7.08
N LYS A 224 -14.56 11.94 7.53
CA LYS A 224 -15.50 10.95 6.99
C LYS A 224 -16.97 11.24 7.33
N LYS A 225 -17.23 12.00 8.39
CA LYS A 225 -18.58 12.41 8.82
C LYS A 225 -19.03 13.74 8.20
N GLU A 226 -18.13 14.70 8.02
CA GLU A 226 -18.44 16.01 7.42
C GLU A 226 -18.65 15.95 5.89
N ASN A 227 -18.28 14.84 5.25
CA ASN A 227 -18.72 14.54 3.88
C ASN A 227 -20.13 13.91 3.81
N GLY A 228 -20.85 13.84 4.94
CA GLY A 228 -22.23 13.40 5.02
C GLY A 228 -23.02 14.21 6.04
N GLU A 229 -23.85 15.13 5.54
CA GLU A 229 -24.93 15.88 6.21
C GLU A 229 -24.58 17.25 6.85
N ASP A 230 -25.28 18.26 6.34
CA ASP A 230 -25.37 19.63 6.81
C ASP A 230 -26.08 19.72 8.18
N GLY A 231 -25.44 20.34 9.18
CA GLY A 231 -26.11 20.57 10.47
C GLY A 231 -25.33 21.42 11.47
N MET A 232 -25.70 22.72 11.51
CA MET A 232 -25.61 23.71 12.60
C MET A 232 -24.36 23.75 13.53
N ALA A 233 -23.66 24.90 13.45
CA ALA A 233 -22.48 25.26 14.22
C ALA A 233 -22.73 25.37 15.74
N SER A 234 -21.89 24.69 16.53
CA SER A 234 -21.74 24.89 17.97
C SER A 234 -20.39 25.59 18.28
N PRO A 235 -20.29 26.37 19.38
CA PRO A 235 -19.10 27.17 19.66
C PRO A 235 -17.89 26.31 20.09
N PRO A 236 -16.65 26.75 19.78
CA PRO A 236 -15.45 25.97 20.05
C PRO A 236 -15.11 25.94 21.56
N PRO A 237 -14.67 24.78 22.10
CA PRO A 237 -14.30 24.66 23.50
C PRO A 237 -12.95 25.33 23.81
N LYS A 238 -12.88 25.99 24.97
CA LYS A 238 -11.67 26.65 25.50
C LYS A 238 -10.53 25.64 25.70
N ARG A 239 -9.40 25.83 25.00
CA ARG A 239 -8.19 24.99 25.09
C ARG A 239 -7.50 25.15 26.46
N LYS A 240 -7.50 24.10 27.29
CA LYS A 240 -6.64 24.00 28.48
C LYS A 240 -5.17 23.79 28.05
N ARG A 241 -4.24 24.58 28.60
CA ARG A 241 -2.78 24.43 28.39
C ARG A 241 -2.34 23.05 28.90
N SER A 242 -1.79 22.22 28.02
CA SER A 242 -1.27 20.89 28.34
C SER A 242 0.10 21.00 29.01
N GLY A 243 0.24 20.46 30.22
CA GLY A 243 1.53 20.34 30.91
C GLY A 243 2.55 19.52 30.12
N THR A 244 3.82 19.90 30.25
CA THR A 244 4.98 19.24 29.67
C THR A 244 5.16 17.85 30.28
N LYS A 245 4.74 16.79 29.57
CA LYS A 245 5.00 15.39 29.95
C LYS A 245 6.51 15.11 30.00
N SER A 246 6.95 14.36 31.00
CA SER A 246 8.36 13.99 31.18
C SER A 246 8.88 13.12 30.03
N LEU A 247 10.20 13.04 29.85
CA LEU A 247 10.83 12.15 28.85
C LEU A 247 10.55 10.67 29.17
N ALA A 248 10.61 10.30 30.45
CA ALA A 248 10.34 8.95 30.95
C ALA A 248 8.91 8.49 30.60
N ASP A 249 7.90 9.35 30.79
CA ASP A 249 6.51 9.03 30.45
C ASP A 249 6.31 8.72 28.96
N ARG A 250 7.19 9.25 28.10
CA ARG A 250 7.13 9.03 26.65
C ARG A 250 7.82 7.74 26.25
N GLU A 251 8.96 7.44 26.87
CA GLU A 251 9.65 6.16 26.65
C GLU A 251 8.77 4.99 27.09
N GLU A 252 8.14 5.10 28.26
CA GLU A 252 7.21 4.08 28.76
C GLU A 252 6.02 3.87 27.82
N LYS A 253 5.44 4.96 27.29
CA LYS A 253 4.38 4.87 26.25
C LYS A 253 4.88 4.26 24.96
N GLY A 254 6.12 4.54 24.59
CA GLY A 254 6.78 3.93 23.44
C GLY A 254 6.90 2.42 23.58
N VAL A 255 7.36 1.94 24.74
CA VAL A 255 7.46 0.51 25.05
C VAL A 255 6.07 -0.15 25.02
N GLY A 256 5.06 0.48 25.63
CA GLY A 256 3.69 -0.03 25.60
C GLY A 256 3.14 -0.20 24.17
N ALA A 257 3.40 0.77 23.28
CA ALA A 257 2.99 0.68 21.87
C ALA A 257 3.72 -0.44 21.11
N VAL A 258 5.02 -0.63 21.38
CA VAL A 258 5.80 -1.73 20.77
C VAL A 258 5.25 -3.08 21.22
N LEU A 259 5.01 -3.28 22.52
CA LEU A 259 4.45 -4.52 23.06
C LEU A 259 3.05 -4.83 22.51
N ALA A 260 2.21 -3.80 22.34
CA ALA A 260 0.89 -3.97 21.75
C ALA A 260 0.96 -4.48 20.30
N HIS A 261 1.90 -3.96 19.52
CA HIS A 261 2.15 -4.45 18.16
C HIS A 261 2.74 -5.86 18.15
N LEU A 262 3.71 -6.16 19.02
CA LEU A 262 4.27 -7.52 19.13
C LEU A 262 3.19 -8.56 19.44
N ALA A 263 2.30 -8.26 20.39
CA ALA A 263 1.18 -9.14 20.73
C ALA A 263 0.19 -9.34 19.57
N GLN A 264 0.10 -8.38 18.66
CA GLN A 264 -0.79 -8.44 17.50
C GLN A 264 -0.19 -9.26 16.35
N VAL A 265 1.12 -9.14 16.10
CA VAL A 265 1.72 -9.64 14.85
C VAL A 265 2.70 -10.78 15.05
N VAL A 266 3.20 -11.04 16.26
CA VAL A 266 4.17 -12.11 16.51
C VAL A 266 3.46 -13.33 17.09
N LEU A 267 3.60 -14.47 16.42
CA LEU A 267 2.97 -15.72 16.84
C LEU A 267 3.58 -16.29 18.13
N PRO A 268 2.78 -16.96 18.98
CA PRO A 268 3.30 -17.67 20.16
C PRO A 268 4.38 -18.70 19.80
N GLY A 269 5.33 -18.90 20.71
CA GLY A 269 6.49 -19.78 20.53
C GLY A 269 7.69 -19.10 19.84
N THR A 270 7.56 -17.84 19.46
CA THR A 270 8.61 -17.07 18.79
C THR A 270 9.62 -16.50 19.78
N LYS A 271 10.91 -16.53 19.40
CA LYS A 271 11.98 -15.82 20.09
C LYS A 271 12.14 -14.42 19.50
N VAL A 272 12.00 -13.41 20.36
CA VAL A 272 12.14 -11.99 20.00
C VAL A 272 13.54 -11.52 20.35
N VAL A 273 14.25 -10.99 19.37
CA VAL A 273 15.56 -10.33 19.54
C VAL A 273 15.36 -8.83 19.36
N GLY A 274 15.68 -8.01 20.34
CA GLY A 274 15.56 -6.56 20.19
C GLY A 274 16.45 -5.77 21.13
N SER A 275 16.50 -4.45 20.99
CA SER A 275 17.27 -3.63 21.92
C SER A 275 16.72 -3.78 23.33
N SER A 276 17.64 -3.85 24.31
CA SER A 276 17.32 -3.80 25.75
C SER A 276 16.36 -2.67 26.15
N ARG A 277 16.32 -1.57 25.38
CA ARG A 277 15.43 -0.42 25.60
C ARG A 277 13.97 -0.71 25.23
N TRP A 278 13.72 -1.49 24.19
CA TRP A 278 12.39 -1.72 23.61
C TRP A 278 11.82 -3.08 23.95
N VAL A 279 12.69 -4.04 24.26
CA VAL A 279 12.35 -5.38 24.70
C VAL A 279 12.85 -5.59 26.13
N PRO A 280 12.31 -4.87 27.12
CA PRO A 280 12.54 -5.26 28.50
C PRO A 280 11.96 -6.67 28.66
N LEU A 281 12.81 -7.61 29.10
CA LEU A 281 12.47 -9.04 29.17
C LEU A 281 11.21 -9.29 30.02
N GLN A 282 11.01 -8.50 31.08
CA GLN A 282 9.87 -8.66 31.99
C GLN A 282 8.50 -8.39 31.33
N PRO A 283 8.26 -7.26 30.63
CA PRO A 283 7.01 -7.09 29.89
C PRO A 283 6.81 -8.10 28.76
N LEU A 284 7.88 -8.52 28.06
CA LEU A 284 7.75 -9.52 27.01
C LEU A 284 7.33 -10.90 27.59
N GLN A 285 7.84 -11.27 28.77
CA GLN A 285 7.43 -12.48 29.49
C GLN A 285 5.93 -12.51 29.84
N ARG A 286 5.26 -11.36 29.90
CA ARG A 286 3.81 -11.29 30.11
C ARG A 286 3.01 -11.64 28.84
N LEU A 287 3.64 -11.56 27.67
CA LEU A 287 3.04 -12.04 26.43
C LEU A 287 3.24 -13.56 26.37
N THR A 288 2.15 -14.29 26.54
CA THR A 288 2.16 -15.76 26.62
C THR A 288 2.83 -16.37 25.39
N GLY A 289 3.90 -17.13 25.62
CA GLY A 289 4.59 -17.88 24.57
C GLY A 289 5.72 -17.14 23.86
N LEU A 290 6.04 -15.89 24.22
CA LEU A 290 7.22 -15.20 23.67
C LEU A 290 8.41 -15.33 24.62
N SER A 291 9.60 -15.53 24.06
CA SER A 291 10.87 -15.45 24.78
C SER A 291 11.73 -14.34 24.20
N GLY A 292 12.52 -13.67 25.03
CA GLY A 292 13.30 -12.49 24.63
C GLY A 292 14.81 -12.72 24.75
N THR A 293 15.58 -12.09 23.88
CA THR A 293 17.02 -11.88 24.05
C THR A 293 17.38 -10.50 23.56
N SER A 294 18.33 -9.83 24.22
CA SER A 294 18.74 -8.50 23.79
C SER A 294 19.75 -8.58 22.63
N VAL A 295 19.75 -7.59 21.74
CA VAL A 295 20.79 -7.46 20.70
C VAL A 295 22.18 -7.38 21.32
N GLU A 296 22.30 -6.70 22.46
CA GLU A 296 23.57 -6.58 23.20
C GLU A 296 24.07 -7.94 23.71
N SER A 297 23.17 -8.80 24.20
CA SER A 297 23.52 -10.18 24.55
C SER A 297 23.97 -10.99 23.34
N LEU A 298 23.33 -10.81 22.18
CA LEU A 298 23.73 -11.49 20.94
C LEU A 298 25.12 -11.04 20.48
N VAL A 299 25.39 -9.73 20.51
CA VAL A 299 26.69 -9.17 20.13
C VAL A 299 27.78 -9.57 21.12
N ALA A 300 27.47 -9.74 22.40
CA ALA A 300 28.43 -10.23 23.40
C ALA A 300 28.89 -11.68 23.17
N LEU A 301 28.18 -12.45 22.33
CA LEU A 301 28.58 -13.80 21.93
C LEU A 301 29.55 -13.80 20.73
N ASP A 302 29.72 -12.68 20.04
CA ASP A 302 30.73 -12.58 18.99
C ASP A 302 32.14 -12.69 19.60
N LYS A 303 33.07 -13.31 18.86
CA LYS A 303 34.51 -13.26 19.21
C LYS A 303 34.97 -11.79 19.28
N PRO A 304 35.96 -11.41 20.11
CA PRO A 304 36.38 -10.02 20.32
C PRO A 304 36.66 -9.22 19.03
N ASP A 305 37.18 -9.88 17.99
CA ASP A 305 37.50 -9.27 16.69
C ASP A 305 36.43 -9.53 15.61
N SER A 306 35.43 -10.35 15.91
CA SER A 306 34.29 -10.63 15.02
C SER A 306 33.19 -9.61 15.28
N LYS A 307 32.67 -9.01 14.22
CA LYS A 307 31.43 -8.19 14.26
C LYS A 307 30.32 -8.87 13.48
N SER A 308 30.29 -10.20 13.49
CA SER A 308 29.40 -10.99 12.65
C SER A 308 27.92 -10.74 12.98
N ALA A 309 27.52 -10.80 14.25
CA ALA A 309 26.14 -10.54 14.64
C ALA A 309 25.70 -9.12 14.27
N LEU A 310 26.57 -8.13 14.49
CA LEU A 310 26.27 -6.74 14.16
C LEU A 310 26.16 -6.51 12.64
N ASN A 311 27.04 -7.13 11.85
CA ASN A 311 26.99 -7.03 10.40
C ASN A 311 25.75 -7.73 9.84
N ASN A 312 25.37 -8.89 10.38
CA ASN A 312 24.14 -9.57 10.00
C ASN A 312 22.90 -8.72 10.30
N LEU A 313 22.85 -8.07 11.47
CA LEU A 313 21.76 -7.14 11.81
C LEU A 313 21.70 -5.94 10.86
N ARG A 314 22.85 -5.39 10.47
CA ARG A 314 22.89 -4.30 9.48
C ARG A 314 22.36 -4.74 8.11
N GLU A 315 22.72 -5.95 7.66
CA GLU A 315 22.22 -6.49 6.41
C GLU A 315 20.71 -6.76 6.48
N ILE A 316 20.20 -7.33 7.58
CA ILE A 316 18.75 -7.50 7.81
C ILE A 316 18.02 -6.16 7.73
N TRP A 317 18.59 -5.12 8.35
CA TRP A 317 17.95 -3.82 8.44
C TRP A 317 18.18 -2.89 7.26
N LYS A 318 19.07 -3.23 6.31
CA LYS A 318 19.44 -2.35 5.20
C LYS A 318 18.21 -1.86 4.44
N THR A 319 17.37 -2.78 3.97
CA THR A 319 16.14 -2.44 3.23
C THR A 319 15.14 -1.70 4.12
N ALA A 320 14.93 -2.13 5.37
CA ALA A 320 14.01 -1.44 6.27
C ALA A 320 14.45 0.01 6.57
N ALA A 321 15.75 0.25 6.71
CA ALA A 321 16.31 1.57 6.95
C ALA A 321 16.10 2.48 5.75
N GLU A 322 16.32 2.00 4.52
CA GLU A 322 16.05 2.75 3.29
C GLU A 322 14.58 3.18 3.20
N ILE A 323 13.64 2.24 3.44
CA ILE A 323 12.20 2.52 3.47
C ILE A 323 11.84 3.53 4.58
N CYS A 324 12.44 3.37 5.76
CA CYS A 324 12.21 4.28 6.88
C CYS A 324 12.73 5.70 6.62
N GLU A 325 13.89 5.83 5.97
CA GLU A 325 14.52 7.10 5.60
C GLU A 325 13.65 7.85 4.58
N GLU A 326 13.15 7.17 3.55
CA GLU A 326 12.22 7.78 2.59
C GLU A 326 10.92 8.21 3.26
N ALA A 327 10.37 7.37 4.16
CA ALA A 327 9.18 7.71 4.94
C ALA A 327 9.36 8.94 5.85
N GLN A 328 10.60 9.33 6.21
CA GLN A 328 10.85 10.57 6.95
C GLN A 328 10.51 11.81 6.14
N GLY A 329 10.72 11.79 4.81
CA GLY A 329 10.44 12.91 3.92
C GLY A 329 8.95 13.10 3.60
N LEU A 330 8.12 12.07 3.80
CA LEU A 330 6.72 12.09 3.42
C LEU A 330 5.80 12.70 4.51
N PRO A 331 4.67 13.31 4.16
CA PRO A 331 3.59 13.58 5.12
C PRO A 331 3.18 12.29 5.83
N ARG A 332 2.72 12.38 7.10
CA ARG A 332 2.46 11.18 7.93
C ARG A 332 1.50 10.17 7.28
N LYS A 333 0.43 10.66 6.65
CA LYS A 333 -0.54 9.81 5.94
C LYS A 333 0.12 9.06 4.79
N ASP A 334 0.91 9.77 3.99
CA ASP A 334 1.59 9.21 2.83
C ASP A 334 2.71 8.25 3.25
N ALA A 335 3.45 8.57 4.32
CA ALA A 335 4.43 7.67 4.94
C ALA A 335 3.81 6.34 5.38
N ARG A 336 2.60 6.38 5.96
CA ARG A 336 1.87 5.15 6.32
C ARG A 336 1.52 4.33 5.09
N CYS A 337 0.95 4.96 4.06
CA CYS A 337 0.60 4.27 2.82
C CYS A 337 1.84 3.68 2.13
N TYR A 338 2.95 4.41 2.11
CA TYR A 338 4.23 3.96 1.55
C TYR A 338 4.79 2.73 2.29
N ILE A 339 4.76 2.74 3.63
CA ILE A 339 5.17 1.58 4.44
C ILE A 339 4.28 0.37 4.15
N LEU A 340 2.95 0.57 4.09
CA LEU A 340 2.01 -0.52 3.83
C LEU A 340 2.12 -1.04 2.39
N GLU A 341 2.45 -0.20 1.41
CA GLU A 341 2.80 -0.62 0.06
C GLU A 341 4.04 -1.51 0.07
N TYR A 342 5.11 -1.09 0.76
CA TYR A 342 6.32 -1.89 0.88
C TYR A 342 6.02 -3.27 1.48
N MET A 343 5.22 -3.30 2.55
CA MET A 343 4.69 -4.54 3.10
C MET A 343 3.97 -5.34 2.01
N TRP A 344 2.95 -4.78 1.37
CA TRP A 344 2.21 -5.46 0.31
C TRP A 344 3.11 -6.12 -0.75
N ARG A 345 4.15 -5.41 -1.22
CA ARG A 345 5.09 -5.91 -2.22
C ARG A 345 5.92 -7.09 -1.76
N GLN A 346 6.22 -7.23 -0.48
CA GLN A 346 6.99 -8.38 0.03
C GLN A 346 6.26 -9.71 -0.15
N ILE A 347 4.92 -9.71 -0.08
CA ILE A 347 4.11 -10.92 -0.30
C ILE A 347 3.70 -11.02 -1.78
N HIS A 348 3.13 -9.94 -2.30
CA HIS A 348 2.35 -9.97 -3.54
C HIS A 348 3.17 -9.50 -4.75
N GLY A 349 4.31 -8.86 -4.53
CA GLY A 349 5.14 -8.22 -5.54
C GLY A 349 6.55 -8.79 -5.66
N SER A 350 6.73 -10.09 -5.42
CA SER A 350 8.02 -10.78 -5.59
C SER A 350 8.55 -10.74 -7.02
N SER A 351 7.64 -10.62 -8.00
CA SER A 351 7.94 -10.34 -9.40
C SER A 351 7.00 -9.24 -9.95
N ILE A 352 7.32 -8.67 -11.10
CA ILE A 352 6.44 -7.71 -11.79
C ILE A 352 5.12 -8.42 -12.19
N SER A 353 5.20 -9.67 -12.63
CA SER A 353 4.02 -10.47 -13.01
C SER A 353 3.07 -10.69 -11.83
N SER A 354 3.59 -11.14 -10.68
CA SER A 354 2.78 -11.31 -9.47
C SER A 354 2.24 -9.98 -8.97
N ALA A 355 3.04 -8.90 -9.02
CA ALA A 355 2.58 -7.57 -8.63
C ALA A 355 1.38 -7.13 -9.48
N MET A 356 1.46 -7.30 -10.81
CA MET A 356 0.39 -6.94 -11.73
C MET A 356 -0.88 -7.75 -11.49
N GLU A 357 -0.75 -9.06 -11.37
CA GLU A 357 -1.89 -9.95 -11.13
C GLU A 357 -2.57 -9.62 -9.79
N ASN A 358 -1.78 -9.54 -8.71
CA ASN A 358 -2.31 -9.29 -7.37
C ASN A 358 -2.89 -7.89 -7.23
N ILE A 359 -2.27 -6.84 -7.80
CA ILE A 359 -2.83 -5.49 -7.68
C ILE A 359 -4.17 -5.38 -8.41
N LEU A 360 -4.32 -6.00 -9.59
CA LEU A 360 -5.61 -6.04 -10.28
C LEU A 360 -6.66 -6.82 -9.50
N ARG A 361 -6.30 -7.96 -8.91
CA ARG A 361 -7.19 -8.72 -8.01
C ARG A 361 -7.64 -7.87 -6.83
N HIS A 362 -6.72 -7.17 -6.17
CA HIS A 362 -7.05 -6.34 -5.00
C HIS A 362 -7.84 -5.07 -5.39
N ILE A 363 -7.61 -4.52 -6.59
CA ILE A 363 -8.46 -3.49 -7.17
C ILE A 363 -9.89 -4.02 -7.32
N ALA A 364 -10.05 -5.21 -7.91
CA ALA A 364 -11.36 -5.84 -8.06
C ALA A 364 -12.04 -6.05 -6.70
N MET A 365 -11.33 -6.57 -5.69
CA MET A 365 -11.87 -6.74 -4.33
C MET A 365 -12.33 -5.42 -3.70
N LYS A 366 -11.55 -4.34 -3.86
CA LYS A 366 -11.85 -3.04 -3.25
C LYS A 366 -13.05 -2.35 -3.90
N TYR A 367 -13.21 -2.47 -5.21
CA TYR A 367 -14.20 -1.70 -5.98
C TYR A 367 -15.40 -2.53 -6.46
N SER A 368 -15.35 -3.85 -6.38
CA SER A 368 -16.50 -4.71 -6.68
C SER A 368 -17.57 -4.51 -5.61
N SER A 369 -18.77 -4.15 -6.04
CA SER A 369 -19.97 -4.15 -5.19
C SER A 369 -20.44 -5.56 -4.83
N ASP A 370 -19.95 -6.55 -5.58
CA ASP A 370 -20.39 -7.93 -5.46
C ASP A 370 -19.55 -8.57 -4.34
N LYS A 371 -20.17 -8.79 -3.18
CA LYS A 371 -19.60 -9.51 -2.01
C LYS A 371 -19.14 -10.96 -2.32
N ILE A 372 -19.18 -11.38 -3.57
CA ILE A 372 -18.91 -12.75 -4.05
C ILE A 372 -17.42 -13.11 -3.90
N PHE A 373 -16.51 -12.14 -3.79
CA PHE A 373 -15.07 -12.43 -3.72
C PHE A 373 -14.59 -12.99 -2.39
N GLU A 374 -15.28 -12.74 -1.26
CA GLU A 374 -14.83 -13.21 0.05
C GLU A 374 -14.92 -14.74 0.19
N SER A 375 -15.81 -15.41 -0.57
CA SER A 375 -15.99 -16.88 -0.45
C SER A 375 -14.96 -17.71 -1.22
N ASN A 376 -14.28 -17.15 -2.23
CA ASN A 376 -13.34 -17.91 -3.07
C ASN A 376 -11.85 -17.69 -2.72
N ALA A 377 -11.53 -16.69 -1.90
CA ALA A 377 -10.16 -16.44 -1.45
C ALA A 377 -9.68 -17.43 -0.35
N LEU A 378 -10.58 -18.22 0.24
CA LEU A 378 -10.27 -19.21 1.27
C LEU A 378 -9.81 -20.58 0.74
N PHE A 379 -9.65 -20.74 -0.59
CA PHE A 379 -9.41 -22.05 -1.22
C PHE A 379 -8.12 -22.17 -2.05
N ASN A 380 -7.18 -21.22 -1.97
CA ASN A 380 -5.86 -21.36 -2.60
C ASN A 380 -4.73 -21.26 -1.58
#